data_AF-A0A3D4HEZ2-F1
#
_entry.id   AF-A0A3D4HEZ2-F1
#
_cell.length_a   1.000
_cell.length_b   1.000
_cell.length_c   1.000
_cell.angle_alpha   90.00
_cell.angle_beta   90.00
_cell.angle_gamma   90.00
#
_symmetry.space_group_name_H-M   'P 1'
#
loop_
_entity.id
_entity.type
_entity.pdbx_description
1 polymer ?
#
loop_
_entity_poly.entity_id
_entity_poly.type
_entity_poly.pdbx_seq_one_letter_code
_entity_poly.pdbx_strand_id
1 'polypeptide(L)' 'IEDYAWNLLDLSVKGIVDSLNLLKPIYRKTASYGHFGHSEYPWEKLA' A
#
# COMPACT_ATOMS: atom_id res chain seq x y z
N ILE A 1 16.43 12.30 2.36
CA ILE A 1 15.50 11.21 1.93
C ILE A 1 14.44 11.01 2.99
N GLU A 2 14.83 10.82 4.25
CA GLU A 2 13.91 10.67 5.38
C GLU A 2 12.91 11.85 5.52
N ASP A 3 13.40 13.08 5.66
CA ASP A 3 12.53 14.27 5.78
C ASP A 3 11.56 14.41 4.61
N TYR A 4 11.99 14.03 3.40
CA TYR A 4 11.13 14.08 2.22
C TYR A 4 10.00 13.05 2.32
N ALA A 5 10.30 11.83 2.78
CA ALA A 5 9.29 10.78 2.96
C ALA A 5 8.25 11.17 4.02
N TRP A 6 8.68 11.74 5.15
CA TRP A 6 7.78 12.17 6.23
C TRP A 6 6.84 13.31 5.83
N ASN A 7 7.27 14.20 4.93
CA ASN A 7 6.44 15.30 4.45
C ASN A 7 5.53 14.89 3.29
N LEU A 8 5.87 13.83 2.56
CA LEU A 8 5.11 13.37 1.39
C LEU A 8 4.03 12.33 1.75
N LEU A 9 4.28 11.47 2.74
CA LEU A 9 3.43 10.32 3.04
C LEU A 9 2.63 10.52 4.34
N ASP A 10 1.31 10.38 4.26
CA ASP A 10 0.48 10.19 5.45
C ASP A 10 0.57 8.74 5.92
N LEU A 11 1.43 8.50 6.91
CA LEU A 11 1.66 7.17 7.49
C LEU A 11 0.68 6.84 8.64
N SER A 12 -0.37 7.65 8.84
CA SER A 12 -1.46 7.27 9.75
C SER A 12 -2.23 6.07 9.19
N VAL A 13 -2.88 5.30 10.07
CA VAL A 13 -3.70 4.14 9.64
C VAL A 13 -4.74 4.56 8.60
N LYS A 14 -5.40 5.70 8.83
CA LYS A 14 -6.39 6.25 7.90
C LYS A 14 -5.74 6.62 6.57
N GLY A 15 -4.60 7.34 6.59
CA GLY A 15 -3.85 7.72 5.40
C GLY A 15 -3.43 6.52 4.55
N ILE A 16 -2.92 5.46 5.19
CA ILE A 16 -2.54 4.21 4.51
C ILE A 16 -3.76 3.52 3.89
N VAL A 17 -4.85 3.40 4.63
CA VAL A 17 -6.09 2.75 4.15
C VAL A 17 -6.67 3.50 2.95
N ASP A 18 -6.70 4.82 3.00
CA ASP A 18 -7.24 5.67 1.95
C ASP A 18 -6.32 5.67 0.72
N SER A 19 -5.02 5.88 0.90
CA SER A 19 -4.03 5.97 -0.19
C SER A 19 -3.89 4.65 -0.96
N LEU A 20 -3.91 3.51 -0.26
CA LEU A 20 -3.84 2.19 -0.88
C LEU A 20 -5.22 1.58 -1.18
N ASN A 21 -6.31 2.28 -0.84
CA ASN A 21 -7.69 1.86 -1.05
C ASN A 21 -7.96 0.43 -0.52
N LEU A 22 -7.63 0.21 0.74
CA LEU A 22 -7.55 -1.12 1.37
C LEU A 22 -8.91 -1.70 1.80
N LEU A 23 -10.00 -0.92 1.75
CA LEU A 23 -11.36 -1.39 2.10
C LEU A 23 -12.00 -2.21 0.97
N LYS A 24 -11.21 -3.08 0.34
CA LYS A 24 -11.61 -3.97 -0.76
C LYS A 24 -11.31 -5.43 -0.41
N PRO A 25 -12.09 -6.38 -0.93
CA PRO A 25 -11.86 -7.81 -0.68
C PRO A 25 -10.70 -8.36 -1.54
N ILE A 26 -9.48 -7.84 -1.35
CA ILE A 26 -8.28 -8.20 -2.14
C ILE A 26 -7.35 -9.20 -1.44
N TYR A 27 -7.52 -9.41 -0.14
CA TYR A 27 -6.56 -10.15 0.71
C TYR A 27 -6.45 -11.65 0.43
N ARG A 28 -7.46 -12.28 -0.18
CA ARG A 28 -7.39 -13.72 -0.48
C ARG A 28 -6.25 -14.05 -1.45
N LYS A 29 -5.98 -13.16 -2.42
CA LYS A 29 -4.92 -13.36 -3.42
C LYS A 29 -3.52 -13.26 -2.81
N THR A 30 -3.36 -12.42 -1.81
CA THR A 30 -2.06 -12.18 -1.15
C THR A 30 -1.63 -13.34 -0.25
N ALA A 31 -2.53 -14.27 0.09
CA ALA A 31 -2.27 -15.39 1.00
C ALA A 31 -1.47 -16.55 0.37
N SER A 32 -1.00 -16.39 -0.87
CA SER A 32 -0.19 -17.39 -1.58
C SER A 32 0.88 -16.67 -2.39
N TYR A 33 2.05 -17.30 -2.52
CA TYR A 33 3.17 -16.78 -3.32
C TYR A 33 3.72 -15.40 -2.90
N GLY A 34 3.34 -14.89 -1.72
CA GLY A 34 3.88 -13.67 -1.11
C GLY A 34 3.03 -12.42 -1.33
N HIS A 35 3.27 -11.41 -0.50
CA HIS A 35 2.50 -10.15 -0.49
C HIS A 35 3.06 -9.06 -1.41
N PHE A 36 4.30 -9.22 -1.90
CA PHE A 36 5.02 -8.21 -2.70
C PHE A 36 5.41 -8.76 -4.07
N GLY A 37 5.79 -7.88 -5.00
CA GLY A 37 6.22 -8.21 -6.36
C GLY A 37 5.07 -8.51 -7.33
N HIS A 38 3.83 -8.20 -6.95
CA HIS A 38 2.63 -8.45 -7.75
C HIS A 38 1.99 -7.12 -8.17
N SER A 39 2.17 -6.73 -9.43
CA SER A 39 1.79 -5.41 -9.97
C SER A 39 0.31 -5.00 -9.77
N GLU A 40 -0.57 -5.95 -9.52
CA GLU A 40 -1.99 -5.71 -9.24
C GLU A 40 -2.26 -5.12 -7.84
N TYR A 41 -1.32 -5.26 -6.90
CA TYR A 41 -1.51 -4.78 -5.53
C TYR A 41 -1.30 -3.27 -5.43
N PRO A 42 -2.10 -2.58 -4.60
CA PRO A 42 -2.05 -1.12 -4.53
C PRO A 42 -0.70 -0.58 -4.03
N TRP A 43 0.00 -1.31 -3.16
CA TRP A 43 1.33 -0.90 -2.64
C TRP A 43 2.49 -1.14 -3.60
N GLU A 44 2.27 -1.84 -4.72
CA GLU A 44 3.28 -2.04 -5.77
C GLU A 44 3.25 -0.91 -6.82
N LYS A 45 2.27 -0.01 -6.74
CA LYS A 45 2.12 1.10 -7.68
C LYS A 45 2.97 2.28 -7.23
N LEU A 46 3.81 2.78 -8.13
CA LEU A 46 4.51 4.04 -7.95
C LEU A 46 3.53 5.19 -8.23
N ALA A 47 3.48 6.16 -7.31
CA ALA A 47 2.74 7.40 -7.44
C ALA A 47 3.52 8.43 -8.26
#